data_AF-A0A7C2EFF7-F1
#
_entry.id   AF-A0A7C2EFF7-F1
#
_cell.length_a   1.000
_cell.length_b   1.000
_cell.length_c   1.000
_cell.angle_alpha   90.00
_cell.angle_beta   90.00
_cell.angle_gamma   90.00
#
_symmetry.space_group_name_H-M   'P 1'
#
loop_
_entity.id
_entity.type
_entity.pdbx_description
1 polymer ?
#
loop_
_entity_poly.entity_id
_entity_poly.type
_entity_poly.pdbx_seq_one_letter_code
_entity_poly.pdbx_strand_id
1 'polypeptide(L)' 'MQLSEWLQKHGVSQDEFADRIKCDRTSVTRYVNGRRMPRREVLARIVAETSGAVTANDFLAPEYTTRAPSQAVE' A
#
# COMPACT_ATOMS: atom_id res chain seq x y z
N MET A 1 3.51 5.78 4.58
CA MET A 1 2.74 5.06 5.63
C MET A 1 1.92 4.05 4.89
N GLN A 2 2.23 2.78 5.08
CA GLN A 2 1.72 1.74 4.21
C GLN A 2 0.23 1.50 4.39
N LEU A 3 -0.46 1.13 3.31
CA LEU A 3 -1.87 0.73 3.38
C LEU A 3 -2.10 -0.34 4.46
N SER A 4 -1.17 -1.30 4.58
CA SER A 4 -1.14 -2.34 5.62
C SER A 4 -1.11 -1.77 7.04
N GLU A 5 -0.34 -0.71 7.27
CA GLU A 5 -0.23 -0.06 8.57
C GLU A 5 -1.49 0.75 8.89
N TRP A 6 -2.05 1.43 7.87
CA TRP A 6 -3.30 2.17 8.02
C TRP A 6 -4.44 1.25 8.43
N LEU A 7 -4.57 0.10 7.77
CA LEU A 7 -5.58 -0.92 8.06
C LEU A 7 -5.46 -1.44 9.50
N GLN A 8 -4.24 -1.78 9.94
CA GLN A 8 -4.00 -2.24 11.30
C GLN A 8 -4.31 -1.16 12.35
N LYS A 9 -3.88 0.09 12.11
CA LYS A 9 -4.12 1.21 13.02
C LYS A 9 -5.60 1.51 13.23
N HIS A 10 -6.41 1.34 12.18
CA HIS A 10 -7.85 1.58 12.23
C HIS A 10 -8.67 0.32 12.55
N GLY A 11 -8.03 -0.84 12.69
CA GLY A 11 -8.73 -2.12 12.88
C GLY A 11 -9.63 -2.50 11.70
N VAL A 12 -9.33 -2.00 10.49
CA VAL A 12 -10.12 -2.27 9.29
C VAL A 12 -9.54 -3.49 8.57
N SER A 13 -10.39 -4.47 8.29
CA SER A 13 -10.00 -5.65 7.51
C SER A 13 -9.83 -5.32 6.03
N GLN A 14 -9.01 -6.09 5.31
CA GLN A 14 -8.81 -5.89 3.86
C GLN A 14 -10.12 -6.04 3.06
N ASP A 15 -11.03 -6.89 3.54
CA ASP A 15 -12.35 -7.13 2.95
C ASP A 15 -13.26 -5.91 3.11
N GLU A 16 -13.41 -5.43 4.35
CA GLU A 16 -14.11 -4.18 4.69
C GLU A 16 -13.58 -2.98 3.89
N PHE A 17 -12.25 -2.87 3.78
CA PHE A 17 -11.64 -1.79 3.02
C PHE A 17 -11.93 -1.91 1.52
N ALA A 18 -11.91 -3.14 0.99
CA ALA A 18 -12.24 -3.42 -0.41
C ALA A 18 -13.67 -3.00 -0.74
N ASP A 19 -14.63 -3.31 0.14
CA ASP A 19 -16.03 -2.93 -0.02
C ASP A 19 -16.19 -1.40 -0.06
N ARG A 20 -15.55 -0.69 0.87
CA ARG A 20 -15.55 0.77 0.95
C ARG A 20 -15.03 1.45 -0.32
N ILE A 21 -13.91 0.97 -0.85
CA ILE A 21 -13.34 1.51 -2.10
C ILE A 21 -13.97 0.89 -3.36
N LYS A 22 -15.02 0.06 -3.22
CA LYS A 22 -15.70 -0.70 -4.28
C LYS A 22 -14.72 -1.43 -5.18
N CYS A 23 -13.89 -2.27 -4.57
CA CYS A 23 -12.84 -3.05 -5.21
C CYS A 23 -12.92 -4.51 -4.71
N ASP A 24 -12.23 -5.40 -5.41
CA ASP A 24 -12.10 -6.79 -4.99
C ASP A 24 -11.06 -6.94 -3.88
N ARG A 25 -11.34 -7.79 -2.88
CA ARG A 25 -10.39 -8.11 -1.79
C ARG A 25 -9.02 -8.52 -2.33
N THR A 26 -8.99 -9.32 -3.40
CA THR A 26 -7.73 -9.78 -4.03
C THR A 26 -6.91 -8.60 -4.54
N SER A 27 -7.56 -7.55 -5.04
CA SER A 27 -6.89 -6.34 -5.49
C SER A 27 -6.29 -5.58 -4.31
N VAL A 28 -7.03 -5.42 -3.21
CA VAL A 28 -6.52 -4.82 -1.97
C VAL A 28 -5.33 -5.61 -1.43
N THR A 29 -5.42 -6.94 -1.37
CA THR A 29 -4.29 -7.78 -0.96
C THR A 29 -3.06 -7.55 -1.83
N ARG A 30 -3.21 -7.41 -3.16
CA ARG A 30 -2.08 -7.10 -4.05
C ARG A 30 -1.48 -5.72 -3.82
N TYR A 31 -2.31 -4.73 -3.48
CA TYR A 31 -1.87 -3.38 -3.14
C TYR A 31 -1.09 -3.36 -1.83
N VAL A 32 -1.61 -4.02 -0.79
CA VAL A 32 -0.97 -4.16 0.52
C VAL A 32 0.40 -4.86 0.41
N ASN A 33 0.52 -5.85 -0.46
CA ASN A 33 1.78 -6.57 -0.68
C ASN A 33 2.73 -5.85 -1.65
N GLY A 34 2.39 -4.66 -2.16
CA GLY A 34 3.20 -3.93 -3.14
C GLY A 34 3.39 -4.66 -4.47
N ARG A 35 2.57 -5.70 -4.76
CA ARG A 35 2.68 -6.51 -5.98
C ARG A 35 2.07 -5.83 -7.20
N ARG A 36 1.23 -4.81 -6.99
CA ARG A 36 0.49 -4.13 -8.05
C ARG A 36 0.24 -2.67 -7.69
N MET A 37 0.40 -1.79 -8.67
CA MET A 37 0.00 -0.38 -8.55
C MET A 37 -1.53 -0.24 -8.72
N PRO A 38 -2.24 0.48 -7.83
CA PRO A 38 -3.64 0.81 -8.01
C PRO A 38 -3.85 1.65 -9.28
N ARG A 39 -5.01 1.50 -9.95
CA ARG A 39 -5.40 2.43 -11.01
C ARG A 39 -5.76 3.80 -10.42
N ARG A 40 -5.66 4.87 -11.22
CA ARG A 40 -5.97 6.25 -10.82
C ARG A 40 -7.32 6.38 -10.08
N GLU A 41 -8.35 5.69 -10.55
CA GLU A 41 -9.67 5.69 -9.92
C GLU A 41 -9.67 5.07 -8.51
N VAL A 42 -9.01 3.93 -8.36
CA VAL A 42 -8.89 3.23 -7.07
C VAL A 42 -8.00 4.04 -6.12
N LEU A 43 -6.92 4.62 -6.65
CA LEU A 43 -6.02 5.48 -5.89
C LEU A 43 -6.76 6.69 -5.31
N ALA A 44 -7.62 7.35 -6.10
CA ALA A 44 -8.43 8.46 -5.61
C ALA A 44 -9.35 8.05 -4.46
N ARG A 45 -9.95 6.86 -4.53
CA ARG A 45 -10.79 6.30 -3.44
C ARG A 45 -9.96 5.98 -2.20
N ILE A 46 -8.78 5.38 -2.35
CA ILE A 46 -7.87 5.10 -1.24
C ILE A 46 -7.44 6.40 -0.56
N VAL A 47 -7.04 7.42 -1.32
CA VAL A 47 -6.64 8.71 -0.77
C VAL A 47 -7.80 9.39 -0.04
N ALA A 48 -9.01 9.34 -0.59
CA ALA A 48 -10.21 9.89 0.05
C ALA A 48 -10.55 9.17 1.36
N GLU A 49 -10.58 7.83 1.35
CA GLU A 49 -10.92 7.02 2.53
C GLU A 49 -9.86 7.13 3.64
N THR A 50 -8.59 7.20 3.25
CA THR A 50 -7.48 7.34 4.20
C THR A 50 -7.18 8.79 4.57
N SER A 51 -7.98 9.76 4.09
CA SER A 51 -7.77 11.20 4.28
C SER A 51 -6.34 11.66 3.94
N GLY A 52 -5.76 11.09 2.89
CA GLY A 52 -4.40 11.39 2.43
C GLY A 52 -3.28 10.71 3.22
N ALA A 53 -3.59 9.84 4.19
CA ALA A 53 -2.57 9.08 4.90
C ALA A 53 -1.84 8.07 3.99
N VAL A 54 -2.56 7.51 3.00
CA VAL A 54 -2.01 6.62 1.98
C VAL A 54 -2.16 7.27 0.61
N THR A 55 -1.05 7.47 -0.10
CA THR A 55 -1.01 8.13 -1.42
C THR A 55 -0.27 7.29 -2.45
N ALA A 56 -0.25 7.69 -3.73
CA ALA A 56 0.53 7.01 -4.78
C ALA A 56 1.99 6.77 -4.38
N ASN A 57 2.58 7.71 -3.65
CA ASN A 57 3.99 7.65 -3.26
C ASN A 57 4.29 6.50 -2.30
N ASP A 58 3.26 5.98 -1.62
CA ASP A 58 3.39 4.85 -0.72
C ASP A 58 3.34 3.50 -1.45
N PHE A 59 2.70 3.46 -2.62
CA PHE A 59 2.71 2.30 -3.52
C PHE A 59 3.91 2.27 -4.46
N LEU A 60 4.60 3.41 -4.61
CA LEU A 60 5.92 3.49 -5.23
C LEU A 60 6.92 2.94 -4.23
N ALA A 61 7.22 1.65 -4.30
CA ALA A 61 8.27 1.05 -3.48
C ALA A 61 9.55 1.89 -3.61
N PRO A 62 10.24 2.23 -2.51
CA PRO A 62 11.61 2.69 -2.64
C PRO A 62 12.39 1.54 -3.27
N GLU A 63 12.91 1.73 -4.47
CA GLU A 63 13.92 0.87 -5.09
C GLU A 63 15.27 0.88 -4.32
N TYR A 64 15.24 1.10 -3.01
CA TYR A 64 16.37 0.97 -2.11
C TYR A 64 16.36 -0.41 -1.42
N THR A 65 16.17 -1.48 -2.20
CA THR A 65 16.75 -2.79 -1.87
C THR A 65 17.78 -3.11 -2.94
N THR A 66 18.88 -2.38 -2.86
CA THR A 66 20.26 -2.84 -3.04
C THR A 66 21.08 -1.71 -2.43
N ARG A 67 21.48 -1.83 -1.17
CA ARG A 67 22.74 -2.49 -0.87
C ARG A 67 22.68 -2.97 0.58
N ALA A 68 22.63 -4.29 0.78
CA ALA A 68 23.36 -4.83 1.92
C ALA A 68 24.80 -4.29 1.80
N PRO A 69 25.48 -3.83 2.87
CA PRO A 69 26.92 -3.64 2.81
C PRO A 69 27.57 -5.04 2.73
N SER A 70 27.48 -5.67 1.55
CA SER A 70 28.48 -6.63 1.11
C SER A 70 29.70 -5.79 0.77
N GLN A 71 30.58 -5.63 1.74
CA GLN A 71 31.99 -6.02 1.68
C GLN A 71 32.70 -5.39 2.87
N ALA A 72 33.16 -6.25 3.78
CA ALA A 72 34.41 -6.03 4.48
C ALA A 72 35.46 -5.63 3.44
N VAL A 73 36.12 -4.50 3.67
CA VAL A 73 37.44 -4.23 3.13
C VAL A 73 38.32 -3.92 4.33
N GLU A 74 39.41 -4.67 4.37
CA GLU A 74 40.43 -4.81 5.42
C GLU A 74 41.12 -3.48 5.80
#